data_AF-A0A3S4EPM0-F1
#
_entry.id   AF-A0A3S4EPM0-F1
#
_cell.length_a   1.000
_cell.length_b   1.000
_cell.length_c   1.000
_cell.angle_alpha   90.00
_cell.angle_beta   90.00
_cell.angle_gamma   90.00
#
_symmetry.space_group_name_H-M   'P 1'
#
loop_
_entity.id
_entity.type
_entity.pdbx_description
1 polymer ?
#
loop_
_entity_poly.entity_id
_entity_poly.type
_entity_poly.pdbx_seq_one_letter_code
_entity_poly.pdbx_strand_id
1 'polypeptide(L)'
;MAIARQESAWNPKAQSPVGAAGLMQVMPRTAQHTVQKFGIPGYSSQSQLFDPQTNITIGTQYLESVYQQFGRNRILASAAYNAGPSRVNTWLGSSDGRIDAIAFVESIPFSETRGYVKNVLAYDAFYRYFMHQQAKVLTDAEWQRRY
;
A
#
# COMPACT_ATOMS: atom_id res chain seq x y z
N MET A 1 2.59 -7.61 -5.14
CA MET A 1 2.91 -7.24 -6.53
C MET A 1 2.09 -6.05 -7.03
N ALA A 2 0.77 -6.02 -6.83
CA ALA A 2 -0.10 -4.91 -7.25
C ALA A 2 0.41 -3.52 -6.83
N ILE A 3 0.86 -3.37 -5.57
CA ILE A 3 1.51 -2.15 -5.05
C ILE A 3 2.72 -1.77 -5.93
N ALA A 4 3.72 -2.65 -6.08
CA ALA A 4 4.91 -2.37 -6.90
C ALA A 4 4.56 -1.99 -8.36
N ARG A 5 3.56 -2.66 -8.96
CA ARG A 5 3.08 -2.33 -10.30
C ARG A 5 2.51 -0.92 -10.38
N GLN A 6 1.74 -0.49 -9.39
CA GLN A 6 1.17 0.85 -9.30
C GLN A 6 2.26 1.91 -9.02
N GLU A 7 3.21 1.59 -8.15
CA GLU A 7 4.24 2.54 -7.68
C GLU A 7 5.29 2.86 -8.75
N SER A 8 5.82 1.85 -9.44
CA SER A 8 7.00 2.05 -10.30
C SER A 8 6.81 1.61 -11.75
N ALA A 9 5.66 1.02 -12.07
CA ALA A 9 5.48 0.27 -13.32
C ALA A 9 6.64 -0.73 -13.57
N TRP A 10 7.18 -1.32 -12.49
CA TRP A 10 8.31 -2.25 -12.48
C TRP A 10 9.69 -1.66 -12.77
N ASN A 11 9.85 -0.32 -12.77
CA ASN A 11 11.17 0.31 -12.87
C ASN A 11 11.86 0.38 -11.50
N PRO A 12 12.93 -0.40 -11.23
CA PRO A 12 13.62 -0.38 -9.93
C PRO A 12 14.45 0.89 -9.69
N LYS A 13 14.63 1.72 -10.71
CA LYS A 13 15.35 3.00 -10.63
C LYS A 13 14.41 4.22 -10.61
N ALA A 14 13.10 4.00 -10.52
CA ALA A 14 12.13 5.09 -10.44
C ALA A 14 12.37 5.93 -9.18
N GLN A 15 12.33 7.25 -9.34
CA GLN A 15 12.37 8.22 -8.25
C GLN A 15 11.31 9.29 -8.47
N SER A 16 10.43 9.51 -7.48
CA SER A 16 9.47 10.60 -7.55
C SER A 16 10.12 11.96 -7.23
N PRO A 17 9.49 13.08 -7.62
CA PRO A 17 10.00 14.42 -7.29
C PRO A 17 10.16 14.68 -5.79
N VAL A 18 9.42 13.97 -4.94
CA VAL A 18 9.47 14.08 -3.47
C VAL A 18 10.42 13.07 -2.82
N GLY A 19 11.13 12.26 -3.61
CA GLY A 19 12.20 11.38 -3.15
C GLY A 19 11.79 9.94 -2.85
N ALA A 20 10.56 9.53 -3.16
CA ALA A 20 10.15 8.13 -3.11
C ALA A 20 10.94 7.30 -4.12
N ALA A 21 11.45 6.12 -3.74
CA ALA A 21 12.46 5.42 -4.54
C ALA A 21 12.15 3.93 -4.79
N GLY A 22 12.52 3.46 -5.98
CA GLY A 22 12.55 2.07 -6.38
C GLY A 22 11.19 1.45 -6.68
N LEU A 23 11.15 0.11 -6.71
CA LEU A 23 10.00 -0.69 -7.14
C LEU A 23 8.70 -0.39 -6.39
N MET A 24 8.81 -0.13 -5.10
CA MET A 24 7.68 0.11 -4.20
C MET A 24 7.62 1.57 -3.73
N GLN A 25 8.35 2.49 -4.40
CA GLN A 25 8.42 3.92 -4.10
C GLN A 25 8.51 4.21 -2.58
N VAL A 26 9.49 3.59 -1.92
CA VAL A 26 9.67 3.73 -0.48
C VAL A 26 10.25 5.12 -0.19
N MET A 27 9.63 5.86 0.73
CA MET A 27 10.15 7.13 1.22
C MET A 27 11.34 6.90 2.16
N PRO A 28 12.39 7.76 2.16
CA PRO A 28 13.56 7.59 3.02
C PRO A 28 13.23 7.50 4.51
N ARG A 29 12.30 8.35 4.97
CA ARG A 29 11.80 8.32 6.35
C ARG A 29 11.06 7.01 6.68
N THR A 30 10.24 6.52 5.76
CA THR A 30 9.54 5.24 5.90
C THR A 30 10.53 4.08 5.95
N ALA A 31 11.58 4.11 5.11
CA ALA A 31 12.63 3.10 5.13
C ALA A 31 13.35 3.07 6.48
N GLN A 32 13.80 4.23 6.98
CA GLN A 32 14.46 4.32 8.30
C GLN A 32 13.56 3.80 9.43
N HIS A 33 12.31 4.24 9.47
CA HIS A 33 11.35 3.78 10.48
C HIS A 33 11.10 2.27 10.39
N THR A 34 10.94 1.73 9.19
CA THR A 34 10.67 0.29 8.97
C THR A 34 11.88 -0.55 9.35
N VAL A 35 13.08 -0.13 8.96
CA VAL A 35 14.34 -0.80 9.32
C VAL A 35 14.53 -0.86 10.83
N GLN A 36 14.29 0.26 11.53
CA GLN A 36 14.37 0.30 13.00
C GLN A 36 13.32 -0.59 13.65
N LYS A 37 12.06 -0.51 13.19
CA LYS A 37 10.95 -1.28 13.75
C LYS A 37 11.13 -2.80 13.60
N PHE A 38 11.69 -3.26 12.49
CA PHE A 38 11.79 -4.68 12.16
C PHE A 38 13.21 -5.25 12.25
N GLY A 39 14.19 -4.45 12.68
CA GLY A 39 15.58 -4.90 12.83
C GLY A 39 16.22 -5.36 11.52
N ILE A 40 15.93 -4.71 10.39
CA ILE A 40 16.46 -5.09 9.08
C ILE A 40 17.94 -4.70 9.00
N PRO A 41 18.88 -5.65 8.86
CA PRO A 41 20.30 -5.31 8.85
C PRO A 41 20.73 -4.68 7.51
N GLY A 42 21.84 -3.95 7.53
CA GLY A 42 22.56 -3.55 6.31
C GLY A 42 21.98 -2.35 5.54
N TYR A 43 20.89 -1.72 6.01
CA TYR A 43 20.40 -0.47 5.43
C TYR A 43 21.05 0.76 6.10
N SER A 44 21.81 1.54 5.33
CA SER A 44 22.53 2.73 5.80
C SER A 44 22.38 3.95 4.89
N SER A 45 21.94 3.77 3.64
CA SER A 45 21.77 4.85 2.66
C SER A 45 20.51 4.70 1.81
N GLN A 46 19.91 5.83 1.45
CA GLN A 46 18.77 5.89 0.52
C GLN A 46 19.09 5.28 -0.85
N SER A 47 20.34 5.32 -1.31
CA SER A 47 20.72 4.75 -2.61
C SER A 47 20.45 3.25 -2.69
N GLN A 48 20.41 2.55 -1.55
CA GLN A 48 20.06 1.13 -1.49
C GLN A 48 18.58 0.88 -1.81
N LEU A 49 17.70 1.89 -1.75
CA LEU A 49 16.31 1.73 -2.20
C LEU A 49 16.18 1.53 -3.72
N PHE A 50 17.24 1.75 -4.50
CA PHE A 50 17.29 1.41 -5.92
C PHE A 50 17.78 -0.02 -6.18
N ASP A 51 18.20 -0.76 -5.15
CA ASP A 51 18.42 -2.20 -5.22
C ASP A 51 17.06 -2.93 -5.06
N PRO A 52 16.63 -3.75 -6.03
CA PRO A 52 15.34 -4.43 -5.99
C PRO A 52 15.09 -5.22 -4.71
N GLN A 53 16.09 -5.98 -4.24
CA GLN A 53 15.93 -6.86 -3.08
C GLN A 53 15.74 -6.04 -1.80
N THR A 54 16.56 -5.01 -1.60
CA THR A 54 16.46 -4.08 -0.46
C THR A 54 15.11 -3.36 -0.48
N ASN A 55 14.70 -2.86 -1.65
CA ASN A 55 13.43 -2.16 -1.82
C ASN A 55 12.22 -3.04 -1.51
N ILE A 56 12.20 -4.27 -2.05
CA ILE A 56 11.14 -5.25 -1.79
C ILE A 56 11.13 -5.62 -0.31
N THR A 57 12.28 -5.85 0.32
CA THR A 57 12.37 -6.21 1.74
C THR A 57 11.76 -5.13 2.62
N ILE A 58 12.18 -3.87 2.44
CA ILE A 58 11.67 -2.75 3.24
C ILE A 58 10.21 -2.45 2.91
N GLY A 59 9.87 -2.40 1.62
CA GLY A 59 8.52 -2.08 1.15
C GLY A 59 7.48 -3.11 1.58
N THR A 60 7.80 -4.41 1.53
CA THR A 60 6.88 -5.46 2.00
C THR A 60 6.73 -5.46 3.52
N GLN A 61 7.77 -5.15 4.29
CA GLN A 61 7.66 -5.02 5.75
C GLN A 61 6.79 -3.82 6.15
N TYR A 62 6.93 -2.69 5.46
CA TYR A 62 6.04 -1.55 5.68
C TYR A 62 4.60 -1.88 5.28
N LEU A 63 4.40 -2.52 4.11
CA LEU A 63 3.09 -2.96 3.65
C LEU A 63 2.42 -3.92 4.64
N GLU A 64 3.15 -4.92 5.14
CA GLU A 64 2.64 -5.86 6.14
C GLU A 64 2.28 -5.14 7.44
N SER A 65 3.09 -4.18 7.89
CA SER A 65 2.79 -3.37 9.07
C SER A 65 1.45 -2.66 8.95
N VAL A 66 1.18 -1.98 7.83
CA VAL A 66 -0.09 -1.28 7.64
C VAL A 66 -1.24 -2.27 7.37
N TYR A 67 -0.98 -3.38 6.70
CA TYR A 67 -1.95 -4.44 6.48
C TYR A 67 -2.46 -5.04 7.80
N GLN A 68 -1.56 -5.36 8.72
CA GLN A 68 -1.92 -5.84 10.06
C GLN A 68 -2.61 -4.77 10.89
N GLN A 69 -2.08 -3.53 10.88
CA GLN A 69 -2.66 -2.40 11.61
C GLN A 69 -4.14 -2.18 11.27
N PHE A 70 -4.51 -2.37 10.00
CA PHE A 70 -5.88 -2.18 9.51
C PHE A 70 -6.66 -3.50 9.37
N GLY A 71 -6.35 -4.50 10.20
CA GLY A 71 -7.15 -5.72 10.31
C GLY A 71 -7.17 -6.56 9.03
N ARG A 72 -6.04 -6.61 8.31
CA ARG A 72 -5.87 -7.36 7.07
C ARG A 72 -6.84 -6.94 5.95
N ASN A 73 -7.16 -5.65 5.89
CA ASN A 73 -8.04 -5.05 4.89
C ASN A 73 -7.24 -4.33 3.78
N ARG A 74 -7.34 -4.79 2.53
CA ARG A 74 -6.53 -4.26 1.41
C ARG A 74 -6.92 -2.84 1.00
N ILE A 75 -8.19 -2.43 1.18
CA ILE A 75 -8.61 -1.04 0.92
C ILE A 75 -7.85 -0.10 1.86
N LEU A 76 -7.89 -0.38 3.16
CA LEU A 76 -7.28 0.46 4.18
C LEU A 76 -5.75 0.41 4.12
N ALA A 77 -5.17 -0.77 3.89
CA ALA A 77 -3.73 -0.93 3.77
C ALA A 77 -3.16 -0.19 2.55
N SER A 78 -3.83 -0.27 1.39
CA SER A 78 -3.40 0.46 0.18
C SER A 78 -3.51 1.96 0.37
N ALA A 79 -4.59 2.42 1.00
CA ALA A 79 -4.77 3.83 1.35
C ALA A 79 -3.70 4.31 2.34
N ALA A 80 -3.35 3.51 3.35
CA ALA A 80 -2.33 3.83 4.33
C ALA A 80 -0.92 3.80 3.74
N TYR A 81 -0.66 2.94 2.77
CA TYR A 81 0.61 2.89 2.06
C TYR A 81 0.87 4.19 1.30
N ASN A 82 -0.12 4.69 0.55
CA ASN A 82 -0.01 5.91 -0.25
C ASN A 82 -0.13 7.20 0.60
N ALA A 83 -1.09 7.27 1.52
CA ALA A 83 -1.45 8.51 2.20
C ALA A 83 -1.02 8.58 3.68
N GLY A 84 -0.53 7.47 4.23
CA GLY A 84 -0.14 7.33 5.62
C GLY A 84 -1.28 6.87 6.56
N PRO A 85 -0.99 6.08 7.61
CA PRO A 85 -2.01 5.53 8.52
C PRO A 85 -2.87 6.57 9.23
N SER A 86 -2.30 7.74 9.57
CA SER A 86 -3.03 8.80 10.25
C SER A 86 -4.22 9.30 9.44
N ARG A 87 -4.08 9.44 8.11
CA ARG A 87 -5.17 9.88 7.24
C ARG A 87 -6.28 8.85 7.15
N VAL A 88 -5.91 7.57 7.05
CA VAL A 88 -6.88 6.46 7.02
C VAL A 88 -7.69 6.42 8.31
N ASN A 89 -7.05 6.63 9.47
CA ASN A 89 -7.76 6.74 10.75
C ASN A 89 -8.74 7.92 10.77
N THR A 90 -8.36 9.09 10.24
CA THR A 90 -9.27 10.23 10.11
C THR A 90 -10.47 9.88 9.22
N TRP A 91 -10.25 9.24 8.06
CA TRP A 91 -11.33 8.88 7.14
C TRP A 91 -12.28 7.84 7.73
N LEU A 92 -11.75 6.85 8.45
CA LEU A 92 -12.55 5.89 9.22
C LEU A 92 -13.35 6.58 10.32
N GLY A 93 -12.75 7.52 11.05
CA GLY A 93 -13.48 8.30 12.06
C GLY A 93 -14.59 9.18 11.47
N SER A 94 -14.41 9.72 10.28
CA SER A 94 -15.46 10.50 9.59
C SER A 94 -16.60 9.63 9.07
N SER A 95 -16.30 8.43 8.58
CA SER A 95 -17.31 7.47 8.08
C SER A 95 -18.03 6.74 9.21
N ASP A 96 -17.33 6.41 10.30
CA ASP A 96 -17.85 5.91 11.58
C ASP A 96 -18.72 4.64 11.40
N GLY A 97 -18.30 3.72 10.52
CA GLY A 97 -19.04 2.48 10.26
C GLY A 97 -20.38 2.68 9.52
N ARG A 98 -20.67 3.90 9.02
CA ARG A 98 -21.94 4.22 8.38
C ARG A 98 -21.99 3.88 6.90
N ILE A 99 -20.87 3.52 6.28
CA ILE A 99 -20.83 3.26 4.84
C ILE A 99 -20.25 1.88 4.52
N ASP A 100 -20.45 1.42 3.29
CA ASP A 100 -19.86 0.19 2.79
C ASP A 100 -18.47 0.42 2.15
N ALA A 101 -17.85 -0.66 1.69
CA ALA A 101 -16.52 -0.63 1.09
C ALA A 101 -16.41 0.29 -0.13
N ILE A 102 -17.44 0.31 -0.99
CA ILE A 102 -17.42 1.09 -2.23
C ILE A 102 -17.58 2.58 -1.91
N ALA A 103 -18.55 2.90 -1.08
CA ALA A 103 -18.76 4.26 -0.60
C ALA A 103 -17.52 4.79 0.14
N PHE A 104 -16.84 3.97 0.95
CA PHE A 104 -15.60 4.38 1.59
C PHE A 104 -14.53 4.74 0.56
N VAL A 105 -14.24 3.85 -0.40
CA VAL A 105 -13.26 4.10 -1.46
C VAL A 105 -13.59 5.37 -2.24
N GLU A 106 -14.85 5.57 -2.63
CA GLU A 106 -15.27 6.75 -3.40
C GLU A 106 -15.22 8.05 -2.58
N SER A 107 -15.42 7.96 -1.26
CA SER A 107 -15.40 9.10 -0.35
C SER A 107 -13.99 9.54 0.08
N ILE A 108 -12.93 8.75 -0.21
CA ILE A 108 -11.54 9.14 0.09
C ILE A 108 -11.28 10.52 -0.53
N PRO A 109 -11.00 11.57 0.26
CA PRO A 109 -10.98 12.94 -0.26
C PRO A 109 -9.87 13.18 -1.29
N PHE A 110 -8.76 12.46 -1.15
CA PHE A 110 -7.60 12.61 -2.00
C PHE A 110 -7.80 11.85 -3.30
N SER A 111 -7.93 12.57 -4.42
CA SER A 111 -8.13 11.96 -5.74
C SER A 111 -7.00 10.99 -6.11
N GLU A 112 -5.75 11.34 -5.78
CA GLU A 112 -4.59 10.46 -5.96
C GLU A 112 -4.78 9.14 -5.20
N THR A 113 -5.03 9.20 -3.89
CA THR A 113 -5.21 7.99 -3.06
C THR A 113 -6.45 7.19 -3.48
N ARG A 114 -7.54 7.87 -3.85
CA ARG A 114 -8.76 7.22 -4.34
C ARG A 114 -8.48 6.41 -5.62
N GLY A 115 -7.78 7.01 -6.59
CA GLY A 115 -7.35 6.32 -7.80
C GLY A 115 -6.36 5.19 -7.51
N TYR A 116 -5.40 5.44 -6.61
CA TYR A 116 -4.42 4.46 -6.17
C TYR A 116 -5.06 3.18 -5.63
N VAL A 117 -6.01 3.30 -4.70
CA VAL A 117 -6.70 2.15 -4.10
C VAL A 117 -7.45 1.35 -5.16
N LYS A 118 -8.16 2.02 -6.08
CA LYS A 118 -8.88 1.36 -7.18
C LYS A 118 -7.91 0.57 -8.08
N ASN A 119 -6.80 1.20 -8.48
CA ASN A 119 -5.80 0.56 -9.34
C ASN A 119 -5.18 -0.67 -8.66
N VAL A 120 -4.80 -0.55 -7.38
CA VAL A 120 -4.17 -1.65 -6.65
C VAL A 120 -5.12 -2.85 -6.53
N LEU A 121 -6.40 -2.64 -6.21
CA LEU A 121 -7.37 -3.72 -6.12
C LEU A 121 -7.63 -4.39 -7.48
N ALA A 122 -7.70 -3.61 -8.56
CA ALA A 122 -7.83 -4.14 -9.91
C ALA A 122 -6.58 -4.94 -10.33
N TYR A 123 -5.38 -4.40 -10.08
CA TYR A 123 -4.12 -5.09 -10.37
C TYR A 123 -3.96 -6.37 -9.56
N ASP A 124 -4.40 -6.39 -8.31
CA ASP A 124 -4.36 -7.58 -7.47
C ASP A 124 -5.26 -8.70 -8.03
N ALA A 125 -6.43 -8.36 -8.58
CA ALA A 125 -7.28 -9.31 -9.30
C ALA A 125 -6.59 -9.86 -10.56
N PHE A 126 -5.89 -9.01 -11.34
CA PHE A 126 -5.11 -9.47 -12.49
C PHE A 126 -3.94 -10.38 -12.09
N TYR A 127 -3.20 -10.03 -11.03
CA TYR A 127 -2.12 -10.89 -10.53
C TYR A 127 -2.64 -12.24 -10.06
N ARG A 128 -3.78 -12.28 -9.34
CA ARG A 128 -4.42 -13.54 -8.96
C ARG A 128 -4.82 -14.38 -10.18
N TYR A 129 -5.38 -13.75 -11.21
CA TYR A 129 -5.72 -14.44 -12.46
C TYR A 129 -4.48 -15.07 -13.12
N PHE A 130 -3.40 -14.32 -13.28
CA PHE A 130 -2.14 -14.85 -13.85
C PHE A 130 -1.47 -15.92 -12.97
N MET A 131 -1.76 -15.93 -11.67
CA MET A 131 -1.30 -16.96 -10.73
C MET A 131 -2.25 -18.15 -10.62
N HIS A 132 -3.28 -18.23 -11.48
CA HIS A 132 -4.31 -19.29 -11.44
C HIS A 132 -5.05 -19.39 -10.10
N GLN A 133 -5.27 -18.24 -9.44
CA GLN A 133 -6.03 -18.11 -8.20
C GLN A 133 -7.40 -17.46 -8.47
N GLN A 134 -8.33 -17.63 -7.52
CA GLN A 134 -9.64 -16.99 -7.60
C GLN A 134 -9.52 -15.45 -7.62
N ALA A 135 -9.98 -14.81 -8.69
CA ALA A 135 -9.83 -13.38 -8.92
C ALA A 135 -11.02 -12.54 -8.41
N LYS A 136 -11.46 -12.74 -7.17
CA LYS A 136 -12.42 -11.83 -6.51
C LYS A 136 -11.73 -10.49 -6.21
N VAL A 137 -12.33 -9.37 -6.61
CA VAL A 137 -11.77 -8.02 -6.38
C VAL A 137 -11.68 -7.74 -4.88
N LEU A 138 -12.80 -7.87 -4.16
CA LEU A 138 -12.86 -7.80 -2.70
C LEU A 138 -13.06 -9.18 -2.10
N THR A 139 -12.45 -9.43 -0.93
CA THR A 139 -12.77 -10.59 -0.11
C THR A 139 -14.14 -10.40 0.52
N ASP A 140 -14.77 -11.50 0.96
CA ASP A 140 -16.08 -11.42 1.62
C ASP A 140 -16.00 -10.57 2.90
N ALA A 141 -14.88 -10.64 3.64
CA ALA A 141 -14.64 -9.82 4.83
C ALA A 141 -14.50 -8.32 4.52
N GLU A 142 -13.84 -7.95 3.42
CA GLU A 142 -13.77 -6.56 2.98
C GLU A 142 -15.12 -6.06 2.47
N TRP A 143 -15.86 -6.91 1.75
CA TRP A 143 -17.17 -6.58 1.19
C TRP A 143 -18.22 -6.33 2.29
N GLN A 144 -18.23 -7.17 3.33
CA GLN A 144 -19.22 -7.13 4.40
C GLN A 144 -18.87 -6.13 5.52
N ARG A 145 -17.63 -5.64 5.55
CA ARG A 145 -17.18 -4.70 6.58
C ARG A 145 -17.96 -3.39 6.47
N ARG A 146 -18.28 -2.83 7.64
CA ARG A 146 -18.73 -1.45 7.80
C ARG A 146 -17.52 -0.54 7.97
N TYR A 147 -17.49 0.52 7.17
CA TYR A 147 -16.41 1.50 7.10
C TYR A 147 -16.87 2.81 7.71
#